data_AF-A0A926CLF6-F1
#
_entry.id   AF-A0A926CLF6-F1
#
_cell.length_a   1.000
_cell.length_b   1.000
_cell.length_c   1.000
_cell.angle_alpha   90.00
_cell.angle_beta   90.00
_cell.angle_gamma   90.00
#
_symmetry.space_group_name_H-M   'P 1'
#
loop_
_entity.id
_entity.type
_entity.pdbx_description
1 polymer ?
#
loop_
_entity_poly.entity_id
_entity_poly.type
_entity_poly.pdbx_seq_one_letter_code
_entity_poly.pdbx_strand_id
1 'polypeptide(L)'
;GTAYHAFGAGSQRPNSTGVSAGLDGRPQDRLQSWFDKRQFTNPEPFTLGNVGRTLSDVRTDGLNQWDFSASRRFPIFGERVSLEYRAFFRNVLNHADFAHPERNFNSPDFARVTATAVPARQVQMEMRLRF
;
A
#
# COMPACT_ATOMS: atom_id res chain seq x y z
N GLY A 1 21.72 27.23 -8.83
CA GLY A 1 20.79 28.07 -9.60
C GLY A 1 19.61 27.21 -10.00
N THR A 2 18.42 27.57 -9.52
CA THR A 2 17.17 26.81 -9.62
C THR A 2 16.48 27.03 -10.97
N ALA A 3 16.11 25.94 -11.66
CA ALA A 3 15.20 25.97 -12.80
C ALA A 3 14.06 24.97 -12.56
N TYR A 4 13.07 25.39 -11.76
CA TYR A 4 11.79 24.70 -11.69
C TYR A 4 10.93 25.18 -12.86
N HIS A 5 10.95 24.47 -13.98
CA HIS A 5 10.02 24.72 -15.08
C HIS A 5 8.90 23.68 -15.03
N ALA A 6 7.98 23.87 -14.09
CA ALA A 6 6.75 23.11 -14.00
C ALA A 6 5.73 23.67 -15.02
N PHE A 7 5.66 23.09 -16.20
CA PHE A 7 4.51 23.28 -17.08
C PHE A 7 3.32 22.49 -16.51
N GLY A 8 2.49 23.16 -15.72
CA GLY A 8 1.19 22.65 -15.24
C GLY A 8 1.26 21.83 -13.95
N ALA A 9 0.99 22.48 -12.81
CA ALA A 9 0.41 21.94 -11.55
C ALA A 9 0.94 20.60 -10.97
N GLY A 10 2.09 20.08 -11.40
CA GLY A 10 2.68 18.84 -10.89
C GLY A 10 4.19 18.81 -11.03
N SER A 11 4.85 17.98 -10.22
CA SER A 11 6.28 17.67 -10.38
C SER A 11 6.54 17.17 -11.80
N GLN A 12 7.58 17.70 -12.45
CA GLN A 12 8.04 17.23 -13.75
C GLN A 12 8.38 15.74 -13.67
N ARG A 13 7.99 14.97 -14.71
CA ARG A 13 8.34 13.55 -14.82
C ARG A 13 9.85 13.40 -15.03
N PRO A 14 10.52 12.41 -14.39
CA PRO A 14 11.92 12.12 -14.67
C PRO A 14 12.09 11.47 -16.05
N ASN A 15 13.34 11.41 -16.50
CA ASN A 15 13.75 10.54 -17.59
C ASN A 15 14.01 9.13 -17.07
N SER A 16 13.73 8.12 -17.89
CA SER A 16 14.20 6.75 -17.73
C SER A 16 15.42 6.51 -18.61
N THR A 17 16.40 5.76 -18.11
CA THR A 17 17.57 5.28 -18.86
C THR A 17 17.22 4.24 -19.93
N GLY A 18 15.98 3.73 -19.95
CA GLY A 18 15.54 2.65 -20.85
C GLY A 18 15.87 1.24 -20.34
N VAL A 19 16.53 1.12 -19.18
CA VAL A 19 16.77 -0.15 -18.49
C VAL A 19 15.67 -0.37 -17.44
N SER A 20 15.32 -1.64 -17.21
CA SER A 20 14.33 -2.00 -16.20
C SER A 20 14.74 -1.50 -14.82
N ALA A 21 13.80 -0.88 -14.11
CA ALA A 21 13.95 -0.49 -12.71
C ALA A 21 13.48 -1.61 -11.76
N GLY A 22 12.95 -2.71 -12.28
CA GLY A 22 12.52 -3.86 -11.51
C GLY A 22 13.64 -4.43 -10.65
N LEU A 23 13.31 -4.78 -9.40
CA LEU A 23 14.21 -5.47 -8.48
C LEU A 23 13.56 -6.78 -8.05
N ASP A 24 14.35 -7.83 -8.02
CA ASP A 24 13.94 -9.16 -7.56
C ASP A 24 14.01 -9.30 -6.04
N GLY A 25 13.33 -10.31 -5.52
CA GLY A 25 13.36 -10.67 -4.10
C GLY A 25 12.09 -10.28 -3.35
N ARG A 26 12.07 -10.64 -2.06
CA ARG A 26 10.88 -10.51 -1.22
C ARG A 26 10.55 -9.03 -0.97
N PRO A 27 9.26 -8.65 -0.93
CA PRO A 27 8.81 -7.28 -0.61
C PRO A 27 9.51 -6.65 0.60
N GLN A 28 9.59 -7.40 1.70
CA GLN A 28 10.20 -6.96 2.96
C GLN A 28 11.70 -6.62 2.85
N ASP A 29 12.42 -7.23 1.91
CA ASP A 29 13.85 -6.99 1.70
C ASP A 29 14.09 -5.73 0.84
N ARG A 30 13.04 -5.24 0.16
CA ARG A 30 13.10 -4.13 -0.81
C ARG A 30 12.47 -2.83 -0.32
N LEU A 31 12.07 -2.73 0.94
CA LEU A 31 11.36 -1.54 1.45
C LEU A 31 12.16 -0.24 1.33
N GLN A 32 13.49 -0.31 1.40
CA GLN A 32 14.37 0.86 1.27
C GLN A 32 14.74 1.20 -0.19
N SER A 33 14.52 0.25 -1.10
CA SER A 33 14.76 0.40 -2.53
C SER A 33 13.84 -0.57 -3.28
N TRP A 34 12.61 -0.14 -3.51
CA TRP A 34 11.56 -0.96 -4.11
C TRP A 34 11.84 -1.24 -5.60
N PHE A 35 12.44 -0.26 -6.25
CA PHE A 35 12.92 -0.29 -7.62
C PHE A 35 14.26 0.45 -7.71
N ASP A 36 15.04 0.22 -8.77
CA ASP A 36 16.34 0.85 -8.96
C ASP A 36 16.18 2.34 -9.33
N LYS A 37 16.43 3.21 -8.35
CA LYS A 37 16.35 4.66 -8.50
C LYS A 37 17.33 5.21 -9.53
N ARG A 38 18.44 4.51 -9.80
CA ARG A 38 19.49 4.94 -10.74
C ARG A 38 19.00 4.96 -12.19
N GLN A 39 17.90 4.27 -12.48
CA GLN A 39 17.29 4.28 -13.80
C GLN A 39 16.45 5.54 -14.06
N PHE A 40 16.40 6.48 -13.11
CA PHE A 40 15.68 7.74 -13.22
C PHE A 40 16.64 8.93 -13.11
N THR A 41 16.55 9.86 -14.05
CA THR A 41 17.37 11.07 -14.08
C THR A 41 16.51 12.31 -14.26
N ASN A 42 17.03 13.47 -13.85
CA ASN A 42 16.33 14.72 -14.09
C ASN A 42 16.41 15.08 -15.58
N PRO A 43 15.30 15.46 -16.23
CA PRO A 43 15.34 15.97 -17.60
C PRO A 43 16.19 17.24 -17.70
N GLU A 44 16.73 17.48 -18.89
CA GLU A 44 17.45 18.72 -19.20
C GLU A 44 16.51 19.93 -19.05
N PRO A 45 17.03 21.12 -18.68
CA PRO A 45 16.22 22.32 -18.61
C PRO A 45 15.41 22.53 -19.90
N PHE A 46 14.14 22.90 -19.74
CA PHE A 46 13.20 23.12 -20.86
C PHE A 46 12.82 21.88 -21.68
N THR A 47 13.15 20.67 -21.23
CA THR A 47 12.69 19.41 -21.86
C THR A 47 11.60 18.72 -21.05
N LEU A 48 10.79 17.85 -21.66
CA LEU A 48 9.83 17.02 -20.94
C LEU A 48 10.46 15.66 -20.61
N GLY A 49 10.13 15.12 -19.43
CA GLY A 49 10.54 13.77 -19.05
C GLY A 49 9.95 12.70 -19.96
N ASN A 50 10.70 11.63 -20.20
CA ASN A 50 10.29 10.53 -21.08
C ASN A 50 9.65 9.33 -20.35
N VAL A 51 9.60 9.31 -19.00
CA VAL A 51 9.00 8.17 -18.28
C VAL A 51 7.49 8.10 -18.51
N GLY A 52 6.99 6.88 -18.75
CA GLY A 52 5.57 6.60 -18.87
C GLY A 52 4.80 6.86 -17.58
N ARG A 53 3.46 6.91 -17.67
CA ARG A 53 2.57 7.01 -16.49
C ARG A 53 2.73 5.83 -15.54
N THR A 54 3.06 4.65 -16.08
CA THR A 54 3.24 3.40 -15.36
C THR A 54 4.55 2.74 -15.79
N LEU A 55 5.18 2.04 -14.86
CA LEU A 55 6.32 1.16 -15.12
C LEU A 55 5.76 -0.26 -15.22
N SER A 56 5.96 -0.94 -16.36
CA SER A 56 5.42 -2.29 -16.60
C SER A 56 6.16 -3.36 -15.81
N ASP A 57 7.40 -3.08 -15.45
CA ASP A 57 8.37 -3.91 -14.76
C ASP A 57 8.38 -3.72 -13.24
N VAL A 58 7.80 -2.62 -12.73
CA VAL A 58 7.69 -2.34 -11.30
C VAL A 58 6.24 -2.55 -10.85
N ARG A 59 6.02 -3.54 -9.99
CA ARG A 59 4.73 -3.79 -9.33
C ARG A 59 4.81 -3.43 -7.86
N THR A 60 3.68 -3.02 -7.29
CA THR A 60 3.53 -2.86 -5.84
C THR A 60 3.30 -4.22 -5.20
N ASP A 61 3.32 -4.23 -3.86
CA ASP A 61 3.01 -5.45 -3.13
C ASP A 61 1.59 -5.94 -3.42
N GLY A 62 1.42 -7.26 -3.36
CA GLY A 62 0.11 -7.88 -3.42
C GLY A 62 -0.64 -7.68 -2.10
N LEU A 63 -1.97 -7.79 -2.14
CA LEU A 63 -2.77 -7.88 -0.93
C LEU A 63 -3.11 -9.35 -0.68
N ASN A 64 -2.69 -9.90 0.47
CA ASN A 64 -3.03 -11.25 0.88
C ASN A 64 -3.51 -11.26 2.34
N GLN A 65 -4.78 -10.92 2.52
CA GLN A 65 -5.41 -10.85 3.84
C GLN A 65 -6.39 -11.99 4.07
N TRP A 66 -6.35 -12.51 5.30
CA TRP A 66 -7.28 -13.52 5.79
C TRP A 66 -8.18 -12.91 6.84
N ASP A 67 -9.47 -12.80 6.50
CA ASP A 67 -10.49 -12.27 7.39
C ASP A 67 -11.39 -13.38 7.90
N PHE A 68 -11.69 -13.37 9.20
CA PHE A 68 -12.48 -14.40 9.86
C PHE A 68 -13.60 -13.76 10.68
N SER A 69 -14.78 -14.37 10.67
CA SER A 69 -15.87 -13.94 11.55
C SER A 69 -16.61 -15.13 12.11
N ALA A 70 -16.96 -15.05 13.38
CA ALA A 70 -17.78 -16.03 14.07
C ALA A 70 -18.93 -15.33 14.78
N SER A 71 -20.13 -15.88 14.68
CA SER A 71 -21.28 -15.42 15.45
C SER A 71 -22.02 -16.60 16.06
N ARG A 72 -22.58 -16.36 17.25
CA ARG A 72 -23.43 -17.34 17.92
C ARG A 72 -24.52 -16.64 18.69
N ARG A 73 -25.72 -17.21 18.62
CA ARG A 73 -26.87 -16.83 19.43
C ARG A 73 -26.97 -17.76 20.63
N PHE A 74 -27.06 -17.17 21.82
CA PHE A 74 -27.22 -17.85 23.09
C PHE A 74 -28.63 -17.56 23.63
N PRO A 75 -29.53 -18.55 23.73
CA PRO A 75 -30.78 -18.37 24.46
C PRO A 75 -30.48 -18.19 25.95
N ILE A 76 -31.04 -17.15 26.57
CA ILE A 76 -30.80 -16.83 27.99
C ILE A 76 -32.03 -17.19 28.84
N PHE A 77 -33.23 -16.80 28.42
CA PHE A 77 -34.49 -17.08 29.13
C PHE A 77 -35.49 -17.78 28.21
N GLY A 78 -35.21 -19.03 27.86
CA GLY A 78 -35.97 -19.78 26.86
C GLY A 78 -35.94 -19.08 25.49
N GLU A 79 -37.07 -19.03 24.80
CA GLU A 79 -37.21 -18.36 23.49
C GLU A 79 -37.42 -16.84 23.59
N ARG A 80 -37.69 -16.30 24.79
CA ARG A 80 -38.07 -14.90 25.00
C ARG A 80 -36.91 -13.92 24.95
N VAL A 81 -35.73 -14.34 25.43
CA VAL A 81 -34.54 -13.49 25.45
C VAL A 81 -33.34 -14.25 24.92
N SER A 82 -32.61 -13.62 24.02
CA SER A 82 -31.38 -14.18 23.47
C SER A 82 -30.28 -13.14 23.31
N LEU A 83 -29.05 -13.57 23.56
CA LEU A 83 -27.85 -12.78 23.33
C LEU A 83 -27.19 -13.25 22.04
N GLU A 84 -26.96 -12.33 21.13
CA GLU A 84 -26.16 -12.55 19.93
C GLU A 84 -24.77 -11.98 20.16
N TYR A 85 -23.77 -12.85 20.05
CA TYR A 85 -22.35 -12.46 20.10
C TYR A 85 -21.74 -12.64 18.72
N ARG A 86 -21.00 -11.64 18.25
CA ARG A 86 -20.24 -11.69 17.02
C ARG A 86 -18.83 -11.21 17.26
N ALA A 87 -17.86 -11.95 16.75
CA ALA A 87 -16.46 -11.56 16.69
C ALA A 87 -16.02 -11.49 15.22
N PHE A 88 -15.28 -10.44 14.89
CA PHE A 88 -14.73 -10.18 13.57
C PHE A 88 -13.22 -9.95 13.71
N PHE A 89 -12.44 -10.70 12.94
CA PHE A 89 -10.98 -10.66 12.91
C PHE A 89 -10.56 -10.25 11.51
N ARG A 90 -9.97 -9.07 11.37
CA ARG A 90 -9.35 -8.62 10.13
C ARG A 90 -7.86 -8.93 10.17
N ASN A 91 -7.31 -9.45 9.08
CA ASN A 91 -5.90 -9.85 9.01
C ASN A 91 -5.51 -10.83 10.14
N VAL A 92 -6.20 -11.97 10.22
CA VAL A 92 -6.05 -12.95 11.31
C VAL A 92 -4.62 -13.50 11.42
N LEU A 93 -3.94 -13.65 10.27
CA LEU A 93 -2.55 -14.09 10.18
C LEU A 93 -1.53 -12.98 10.50
N ASN A 94 -1.99 -11.72 10.63
CA ASN A 94 -1.14 -10.55 10.81
C ASN A 94 -0.06 -10.41 9.72
N HIS A 95 -0.43 -10.72 8.46
CA HIS A 95 0.43 -10.52 7.29
C HIS A 95 0.55 -9.02 7.01
N ALA A 96 1.77 -8.54 6.76
CA ALA A 96 2.00 -7.14 6.41
C ALA A 96 1.98 -7.00 4.89
N ASP A 97 0.94 -6.37 4.36
CA ASP A 97 0.91 -5.95 2.95
C ASP A 97 1.38 -4.50 2.83
N PHE A 98 2.39 -4.28 2.01
CA PHE A 98 3.08 -2.99 1.93
C PHE A 98 2.35 -2.00 1.00
N ALA A 99 2.37 -0.72 1.37
CA ALA A 99 1.82 0.33 0.53
C ALA A 99 2.68 0.55 -0.73
N HIS A 100 2.15 1.35 -1.66
CA HIS A 100 2.92 1.79 -2.81
C HIS A 100 4.18 2.54 -2.36
N PRO A 101 5.32 2.36 -3.06
CA PRO A 101 6.50 3.17 -2.78
C PRO A 101 6.25 4.64 -3.12
N GLU A 102 7.05 5.54 -2.55
CA GLU A 102 7.03 6.96 -2.94
C GLU A 102 7.41 7.12 -4.41
N ARG A 103 6.57 7.85 -5.14
CA ARG A 103 6.65 8.03 -6.60
C ARG A 103 7.15 9.42 -6.97
N ASN A 104 7.18 10.35 -6.03
CA ASN A 104 7.73 11.67 -6.25
C ASN A 104 9.26 11.58 -6.34
N PHE A 105 9.78 11.80 -7.55
CA PHE A 105 11.22 11.78 -7.83
C PHE A 105 12.02 12.78 -6.98
N ASN A 106 11.39 13.90 -6.60
CA ASN A 106 12.03 14.93 -5.78
C ASN A 106 11.95 14.64 -4.27
N SER A 107 11.28 13.57 -3.85
CA SER A 107 11.18 13.18 -2.45
C SER A 107 12.45 12.46 -2.00
N PRO A 108 12.97 12.73 -0.79
CA PRO A 108 14.04 11.91 -0.20
C PRO A 108 13.64 10.44 -0.05
N ASP A 109 12.34 10.17 0.01
CA ASP A 109 11.80 8.82 0.13
C ASP A 109 11.54 8.12 -1.20
N PHE A 110 11.90 8.73 -2.34
CA PHE A 110 11.66 8.14 -3.67
C PHE A 110 12.06 6.66 -3.74
N ALA A 111 11.18 5.81 -4.25
CA ALA A 111 11.32 4.36 -4.31
C ALA A 111 11.46 3.63 -2.96
N ARG A 112 11.10 4.27 -1.83
CA ARG A 112 10.96 3.60 -0.54
C ARG A 112 9.49 3.35 -0.23
N VAL A 113 9.22 2.28 0.49
CA VAL A 113 7.94 2.01 1.12
C VAL A 113 8.04 2.40 2.58
N THR A 114 7.18 3.31 3.02
CA THR A 114 7.17 3.87 4.38
C THR A 114 5.92 3.51 5.17
N ALA A 115 4.97 2.80 4.55
CA ALA A 115 3.69 2.44 5.15
C ALA A 115 3.20 1.06 4.68
N THR A 116 2.25 0.49 5.43
CA THR A 116 1.47 -0.67 4.99
C THR A 116 0.21 -0.20 4.27
N ALA A 117 -0.26 -0.99 3.30
CA ALA A 117 -1.49 -0.70 2.56
C ALA A 117 -2.73 -0.92 3.43
N VAL A 118 -2.59 -1.80 4.42
CA VAL A 118 -3.66 -2.28 5.28
C VAL A 118 -3.24 -2.22 6.74
N PRO A 119 -4.18 -2.07 7.68
CA PRO A 119 -3.89 -2.14 9.10
C PRO A 119 -3.32 -3.51 9.51
N ALA A 120 -2.57 -3.51 10.62
CA ALA A 120 -2.27 -4.73 11.36
C ALA A 120 -3.56 -5.42 11.83
N ARG A 121 -3.44 -6.63 12.37
CA ARG A 121 -4.57 -7.41 12.85
C ARG A 121 -5.52 -6.62 13.75
N GLN A 122 -6.80 -6.61 13.40
CA GLN A 122 -7.86 -5.96 14.17
C GLN A 122 -8.89 -6.99 14.63
N VAL A 123 -9.34 -6.85 15.86
CA VAL A 123 -10.40 -7.67 16.44
C VAL A 123 -11.53 -6.76 16.89
N GLN A 124 -12.73 -7.01 16.37
CA GLN A 124 -13.95 -6.31 16.76
C GLN A 124 -14.94 -7.32 17.33
N MET A 125 -15.59 -6.94 18.42
CA MET A 125 -16.60 -7.75 19.09
C MET A 125 -17.88 -6.95 19.21
N GLU A 126 -19.00 -7.60 18.97
CA GLU A 126 -20.35 -7.04 19.08
C GLU A 126 -21.21 -7.95 19.93
N MET A 127 -22.02 -7.32 20.79
CA MET A 127 -23.05 -7.99 21.59
C MET A 127 -24.38 -7.30 21.35
N ARG A 128 -25.42 -8.08 21.05
CA ARG A 128 -26.79 -7.60 20.89
C ARG A 128 -27.74 -8.44 21.73
N LEU A 129 -28.50 -7.78 22.59
CA LEU A 129 -29.60 -8.39 23.33
C LEU A 129 -30.89 -8.29 22.51
N ARG A 130 -31.62 -9.39 22.39
CA ARG A 130 -32.94 -9.46 21.74
C ARG A 130 -33.98 -9.93 22.76
N PHE A 131 -35.11 -9.25 22.83
CA PHE A 131 -36.24 -9.47 23.75
C PHE A 131 -37.57 -9.41 23.01
#